data_AF-A0A955PPM2-F1
#
_entry.id   AF-A0A955PPM2-F1
#
_cell.length_a   1.000
_cell.length_b   1.000
_cell.length_c   1.000
_cell.angle_alpha   90.00
_cell.angle_beta   90.00
_cell.angle_gamma   90.00
#
_symmetry.space_group_name_H-M   'P 1'
#
loop_
_entity.id
_entity.type
_entity.pdbx_description
1 polymer ?
#
loop_
_entity_poly.entity_id
_entity_poly.type
_entity_poly.pdbx_seq_one_letter_code
_entity_poly.pdbx_strand_id
1 'polypeptide(L)'
;MWEYPTWDVPRLGGGMAIGLIATIHVLVAHFSVGAGIILAVGETVARKKSDETILNFLRIFSKWLLLIGFVFGAVSGVAIWFSISLASTRATSMLIHTFVWFWAIEWVFFLVEIVSGYAYYASWGRISPRQHTALAWIYAIAAWMSLFIISGILSFMLSPGDWIQTRDVWDGFLNPTF
;
A
#
# COMPACT_ATOMS: atom_id res chain seq x y z
N MET A 1 1.75 21.21 -30.47
CA MET A 1 2.02 20.58 -29.16
C MET A 1 0.84 19.66 -28.92
N TRP A 2 1.04 18.33 -28.84
CA TRP A 2 -0.08 17.40 -28.63
C TRP A 2 -0.54 17.50 -27.18
N GLU A 3 -1.76 17.97 -26.96
CA GLU A 3 -2.39 17.98 -25.64
C GLU A 3 -3.10 16.65 -25.41
N TYR A 4 -2.99 16.10 -24.19
CA TYR A 4 -3.74 14.91 -23.81
C TYR A 4 -5.24 15.23 -23.73
N PRO A 5 -6.13 14.31 -24.12
CA PRO A 5 -7.57 14.48 -23.88
C PRO A 5 -7.81 14.63 -22.37
N THR A 6 -8.57 15.66 -21.99
CA THR A 6 -8.86 15.96 -20.58
C THR A 6 -10.13 15.25 -20.14
N TRP A 7 -10.07 14.51 -19.03
CA TRP A 7 -11.25 13.95 -18.39
C TRP A 7 -12.00 15.02 -17.60
N ASP A 8 -13.11 15.50 -18.16
CA ASP A 8 -14.02 16.41 -17.48
C ASP A 8 -15.01 15.64 -16.61
N VAL A 9 -15.04 15.97 -15.32
CA VAL A 9 -16.00 15.43 -14.35
C VAL A 9 -16.93 16.57 -13.98
N PRO A 10 -18.14 16.64 -14.56
CA PRO A 10 -19.01 17.79 -14.37
C PRO A 10 -19.22 18.10 -12.89
N ARG A 11 -19.03 19.38 -12.52
CA ARG A 11 -19.17 19.94 -11.15
C ARG A 11 -18.06 19.58 -10.15
N LEU A 12 -17.27 18.54 -10.37
CA LEU A 12 -16.20 18.10 -9.46
C LEU A 12 -14.80 18.45 -10.00
N GLY A 13 -14.57 18.25 -11.29
CA GLY A 13 -13.24 18.29 -11.91
C GLY A 13 -12.38 17.06 -11.55
N GLY A 14 -11.38 16.78 -12.40
CA GLY A 14 -10.52 15.61 -12.26
C GLY A 14 -9.69 15.58 -10.97
N GLY A 15 -9.23 16.75 -10.49
CA GLY A 15 -8.45 16.84 -9.25
C GLY A 15 -9.23 16.43 -8.01
N MET A 16 -10.49 16.87 -7.88
CA MET A 16 -11.35 16.47 -6.76
C MET A 16 -11.73 14.99 -6.84
N ALA A 17 -11.94 14.45 -8.05
CA ALA A 17 -12.18 13.03 -8.24
C ALA A 17 -11.00 12.18 -7.75
N ILE A 18 -9.76 12.56 -8.12
CA ILE A 18 -8.54 11.93 -7.61
C ILE A 18 -8.51 12.03 -6.07
N GLY A 19 -8.72 13.22 -5.51
CA GLY A 19 -8.66 13.45 -4.07
C GLY A 19 -9.64 12.59 -3.27
N LEU A 20 -10.88 12.46 -3.74
CA LEU A 20 -11.90 11.61 -3.10
C LEU A 20 -11.51 10.13 -3.12
N ILE A 21 -11.14 9.62 -4.30
CA ILE A 21 -10.76 8.21 -4.47
C ILE A 21 -9.50 7.88 -3.67
N ALA A 22 -8.49 8.75 -3.74
CA ALA A 22 -7.23 8.58 -3.01
C ALA A 22 -7.44 8.61 -1.50
N THR A 23 -8.28 9.52 -0.98
CA THR A 23 -8.58 9.58 0.46
C THR A 23 -9.20 8.26 0.96
N ILE A 24 -10.18 7.72 0.22
CA ILE A 24 -10.81 6.45 0.57
C ILE A 24 -9.79 5.31 0.56
N HIS A 25 -8.98 5.22 -0.49
CA HIS A 25 -7.96 4.18 -0.61
C HIS A 25 -6.91 4.27 0.50
N VAL A 26 -6.43 5.47 0.82
CA VAL A 26 -5.41 5.69 1.85
C VAL A 26 -5.90 5.23 3.22
N LEU A 27 -7.17 5.45 3.58
CA LEU A 27 -7.74 4.92 4.83
C LEU A 27 -7.68 3.38 4.88
N VAL A 28 -7.96 2.73 3.75
CA VAL A 28 -7.91 1.27 3.63
C VAL A 28 -6.47 0.75 3.65
N ALA A 29 -5.54 1.47 3.02
CA ALA A 29 -4.11 1.14 3.04
C ALA A 29 -3.56 1.20 4.48
N HIS A 30 -3.86 2.27 5.23
CA HIS A 30 -3.47 2.38 6.65
C HIS A 30 -4.06 1.27 7.51
N PHE A 31 -5.33 0.91 7.27
CA PHE A 31 -5.94 -0.24 7.91
C PHE A 31 -5.17 -1.53 7.61
N SER A 32 -4.77 -1.77 6.36
CA SER A 32 -4.08 -2.99 5.92
C SER A 32 -2.69 -3.11 6.55
N VAL A 33 -1.94 -2.02 6.61
CA VAL A 33 -0.61 -1.96 7.26
C VAL A 33 -0.74 -2.19 8.77
N GLY A 34 -1.65 -1.45 9.43
CA GLY A 34 -1.90 -1.58 10.86
C GLY A 34 -2.40 -2.97 11.26
N ALA A 35 -3.30 -3.55 10.47
CA ALA A 35 -3.79 -4.91 10.66
C ALA A 35 -2.66 -5.95 10.60
N GLY A 36 -1.68 -5.76 9.72
CA GLY A 36 -0.51 -6.63 9.65
C GLY A 36 0.30 -6.66 10.93
N ILE A 37 0.58 -5.49 11.46
CA ILE A 37 1.31 -5.34 12.72
C ILE A 37 0.51 -5.99 13.86
N ILE A 38 -0.81 -5.80 13.90
CA ILE A 38 -1.70 -6.45 14.87
C ILE A 38 -1.63 -7.97 14.75
N LEU A 39 -1.67 -8.54 13.54
CA LEU A 39 -1.54 -9.98 13.32
C LEU A 39 -0.18 -10.49 13.81
N ALA A 40 0.91 -9.84 13.40
CA ALA A 40 2.27 -10.26 13.71
C ALA A 40 2.59 -10.22 15.20
N VAL A 41 2.33 -9.08 15.84
CA VAL A 41 2.56 -8.90 17.28
C VAL A 41 1.55 -9.71 18.09
N GLY A 42 0.27 -9.63 17.72
CA GLY A 42 -0.82 -10.33 18.41
C GLY A 42 -0.59 -11.82 18.47
N GLU A 43 -0.23 -12.45 17.34
CA GLU A 43 0.01 -13.89 17.33
C GLU A 43 1.28 -14.25 18.11
N THR A 44 2.35 -13.47 17.96
CA THR A 44 3.59 -13.69 18.71
C THR A 44 3.34 -13.69 20.22
N VAL A 45 2.55 -12.73 20.71
CA VAL A 45 2.20 -12.62 22.13
C VAL A 45 1.24 -13.73 22.55
N ALA A 46 0.19 -13.99 21.76
CA ALA A 46 -0.81 -15.00 22.07
C ALA A 46 -0.19 -16.41 22.18
N ARG A 47 0.72 -16.75 21.27
CA ARG A 47 1.43 -18.05 21.33
C ARG A 47 2.39 -18.17 22.51
N LYS A 48 3.05 -17.08 22.92
CA LYS A 48 3.90 -17.09 24.13
C LYS A 48 3.09 -17.28 25.41
N LYS A 49 1.85 -16.78 25.43
CA LYS A 49 0.94 -16.84 26.58
C LYS A 49 -0.06 -17.99 26.52
N SER A 50 -0.05 -18.78 25.44
CA SER A 50 -1.08 -19.80 25.15
C SER A 50 -2.51 -19.24 25.22
N ASP A 51 -2.71 -18.02 24.72
CA ASP A 51 -4.00 -17.32 24.73
C ASP A 51 -4.83 -17.65 23.49
N GLU A 52 -5.68 -18.66 23.62
CA GLU A 52 -6.59 -19.09 22.56
C GLU A 52 -7.65 -18.03 22.19
N THR A 53 -7.98 -17.10 23.11
CA THR A 53 -8.97 -16.06 22.83
C THR A 53 -8.44 -15.07 21.80
N ILE A 54 -7.18 -14.64 21.97
CA ILE A 54 -6.52 -13.76 21.00
C ILE A 54 -6.32 -14.48 19.67
N LEU A 55 -5.89 -15.76 19.67
CA LEU A 55 -5.72 -16.51 18.42
C LEU A 55 -7.05 -16.62 17.63
N ASN A 56 -8.16 -16.86 18.30
CA ASN A 56 -9.48 -16.90 17.67
C ASN A 56 -9.89 -15.52 17.13
N PHE A 57 -9.61 -14.44 17.86
CA PHE A 57 -9.83 -13.08 17.38
C PHE A 57 -9.01 -12.81 16.10
N LEU A 58 -7.71 -13.12 16.09
CA LEU A 58 -6.83 -12.89 14.95
C LEU A 58 -7.27 -13.69 13.71
N ARG A 59 -7.79 -14.90 13.92
CA ARG A 59 -8.38 -15.70 12.83
C ARG A 59 -9.57 -15.00 12.18
N ILE A 60 -10.51 -14.48 12.97
CA ILE A 60 -11.66 -13.74 12.44
C ILE A 60 -11.19 -12.42 11.81
N PHE A 61 -10.29 -11.71 12.47
CA PHE A 61 -9.73 -10.45 12.02
C PHE A 61 -9.01 -10.57 10.67
N SER A 62 -8.26 -11.66 10.46
CA SER A 62 -7.58 -11.93 9.19
C SER A 62 -8.54 -12.04 8.00
N LYS A 63 -9.78 -12.50 8.20
CA LYS A 63 -10.81 -12.48 7.14
C LYS A 63 -11.18 -11.05 6.73
N TRP A 64 -11.36 -10.16 7.72
CA TRP A 64 -11.70 -8.77 7.47
C TRP A 64 -10.54 -8.01 6.83
N LEU A 65 -9.30 -8.34 7.20
CA LEU A 65 -8.11 -7.87 6.51
C LEU A 65 -8.16 -8.20 5.01
N LEU A 66 -8.47 -9.45 4.64
CA LEU A 66 -8.57 -9.82 3.22
C LEU A 66 -9.70 -9.07 2.50
N LEU A 67 -10.89 -8.98 3.10
CA LEU A 67 -12.04 -8.34 2.44
C LEU A 67 -11.86 -6.83 2.28
N ILE A 68 -11.47 -6.15 3.35
CA ILE A 68 -11.35 -4.68 3.35
C ILE A 68 -10.00 -4.29 2.74
N GLY A 69 -8.91 -4.85 3.25
CA GLY A 69 -7.57 -4.49 2.83
C GLY A 69 -7.25 -4.94 1.42
N PHE A 70 -7.54 -6.20 1.07
CA PHE A 70 -7.07 -6.71 -0.22
C PHE A 70 -8.11 -6.51 -1.32
N VAL A 71 -9.35 -6.94 -1.09
CA VAL A 71 -10.39 -6.85 -2.15
C VAL A 71 -10.78 -5.40 -2.38
N PHE A 72 -11.26 -4.70 -1.34
CA PHE A 72 -11.64 -3.31 -1.48
C PHE A 72 -10.43 -2.37 -1.69
N GLY A 73 -9.30 -2.65 -1.04
CA GLY A 73 -8.06 -1.91 -1.27
C GLY A 73 -7.54 -2.04 -2.70
N ALA A 74 -7.50 -3.23 -3.30
CA ALA A 74 -7.06 -3.40 -4.69
C ALA A 74 -7.98 -2.66 -5.68
N VAL A 75 -9.29 -2.74 -5.50
CA VAL A 75 -10.26 -2.03 -6.37
C VAL A 75 -10.06 -0.51 -6.27
N SER A 76 -9.93 0.01 -5.05
CA SER A 76 -9.71 1.45 -4.85
C SER A 76 -8.33 1.91 -5.34
N GLY A 77 -7.30 1.06 -5.27
CA GLY A 77 -5.97 1.36 -5.80
C GLY A 77 -5.95 1.41 -7.33
N VAL A 78 -6.62 0.46 -8.00
CA VAL A 78 -6.84 0.51 -9.46
C VAL A 78 -7.62 1.76 -9.85
N ALA A 79 -8.61 2.16 -9.04
CA ALA A 79 -9.34 3.40 -9.28
C ALA A 79 -8.45 4.65 -9.21
N ILE A 80 -7.44 4.70 -8.33
CA ILE A 80 -6.45 5.78 -8.32
C ILE A 80 -5.69 5.79 -9.65
N TRP A 81 -5.10 4.66 -10.04
CA TRP A 81 -4.31 4.54 -11.26
C TRP A 81 -5.09 4.99 -12.49
N PHE A 82 -6.34 4.56 -12.60
CA PHE A 82 -7.24 4.99 -13.67
C PHE A 82 -7.48 6.51 -13.63
N SER A 83 -7.81 7.05 -12.45
CA SER A 83 -8.13 8.48 -12.30
C SER A 83 -6.94 9.38 -12.61
N ILE A 84 -5.74 9.08 -12.10
CA ILE A 84 -4.55 9.89 -12.36
C ILE A 84 -4.10 9.79 -13.82
N SER A 85 -4.28 8.63 -14.45
CA SER A 85 -3.96 8.43 -15.88
C SER A 85 -4.88 9.23 -16.80
N LEU A 86 -6.05 9.64 -16.33
CA LEU A 86 -7.01 10.44 -17.11
C LEU A 86 -6.96 11.93 -16.77
N ALA A 87 -6.85 12.27 -15.48
CA ALA A 87 -6.89 13.66 -15.02
C ALA A 87 -5.51 14.32 -14.87
N SER A 88 -4.42 13.56 -14.78
CA SER A 88 -3.08 14.11 -14.52
C SER A 88 -1.95 13.36 -15.28
N THR A 89 -2.20 13.04 -16.55
CA THR A 89 -1.30 12.28 -17.45
C THR A 89 0.17 12.74 -17.39
N ARG A 90 0.40 14.06 -17.46
CA ARG A 90 1.76 14.63 -17.46
C ARG A 90 2.47 14.42 -16.13
N ALA A 91 1.78 14.61 -15.00
CA ALA A 91 2.38 14.40 -13.69
C ALA A 91 2.65 12.91 -13.45
N THR A 92 1.68 12.04 -13.77
CA THR A 92 1.86 10.59 -13.69
C THR A 92 3.02 10.11 -14.56
N SER A 93 3.11 10.58 -15.80
CA SER A 93 4.22 10.25 -16.70
C SER A 93 5.57 10.69 -16.12
N MET A 94 5.67 11.90 -15.58
CA MET A 94 6.91 12.39 -14.96
C MET A 94 7.32 11.52 -13.76
N LEU A 95 6.39 11.19 -12.86
CA LEU A 95 6.67 10.33 -11.72
C LEU A 95 7.13 8.94 -12.16
N ILE A 96 6.50 8.35 -13.17
CA ILE A 96 6.90 7.03 -13.70
C ILE A 96 8.33 7.10 -14.24
N HIS A 97 8.66 8.10 -15.07
CA HIS A 97 10.01 8.20 -15.63
C HIS A 97 11.10 8.45 -14.58
N THR A 98 10.74 9.06 -13.44
CA THR A 98 11.66 9.28 -12.33
C THR A 98 11.78 8.04 -11.42
N PHE A 99 10.67 7.38 -11.10
CA PHE A 99 10.57 6.40 -10.01
C PHE A 99 10.09 5.01 -10.42
N VAL A 100 10.12 4.64 -11.71
CA VAL A 100 9.64 3.33 -12.20
C VAL A 100 10.19 2.15 -11.39
N TRP A 101 11.46 2.20 -10.99
CA TRP A 101 12.09 1.14 -10.21
C TRP A 101 11.62 1.11 -8.76
N PHE A 102 11.35 2.26 -8.14
CA PHE A 102 10.74 2.30 -6.81
C PHE A 102 9.31 1.75 -6.85
N TRP A 103 8.52 2.10 -7.88
CA TRP A 103 7.21 1.50 -8.10
C TRP A 103 7.28 -0.01 -8.27
N ALA A 104 8.25 -0.51 -9.05
CA ALA A 104 8.44 -1.95 -9.20
C ALA A 104 8.75 -2.64 -7.86
N ILE A 105 9.58 -2.03 -7.02
CA ILE A 105 9.87 -2.55 -5.67
C ILE A 105 8.62 -2.54 -4.79
N GLU A 106 7.84 -1.45 -4.79
CA GLU A 106 6.56 -1.37 -4.09
C GLU A 106 5.64 -2.52 -4.52
N TRP A 107 5.49 -2.77 -5.83
CA TRP A 107 4.63 -3.84 -6.35
C TRP A 107 5.09 -5.24 -5.95
N VAL A 108 6.40 -5.45 -5.83
CA VAL A 108 6.95 -6.71 -5.30
C VAL A 108 6.55 -6.88 -3.83
N PHE A 109 6.70 -5.84 -3.00
CA PHE A 109 6.25 -5.89 -1.61
C PHE A 109 4.74 -6.08 -1.49
N PHE A 110 3.95 -5.40 -2.33
CA PHE A 110 2.50 -5.57 -2.38
C PHE A 110 2.09 -6.99 -2.79
N LEU A 111 2.81 -7.62 -3.71
CA LEU A 111 2.59 -9.03 -4.06
C LEU A 111 2.91 -9.95 -2.87
N VAL A 112 4.05 -9.73 -2.20
CA VAL A 112 4.44 -10.51 -1.01
C VAL A 112 3.42 -10.33 0.11
N GLU A 113 2.93 -9.11 0.32
CA GLU A 113 1.85 -8.77 1.25
C GLU A 113 0.59 -9.61 0.94
N ILE A 114 0.08 -9.57 -0.29
CA ILE A 114 -1.11 -10.33 -0.67
C ILE A 114 -0.90 -11.84 -0.47
N VAL A 115 0.20 -12.39 -0.99
CA VAL A 115 0.49 -13.83 -0.92
C VAL A 115 0.62 -14.29 0.53
N SER A 116 1.38 -13.57 1.35
CA SER A 116 1.57 -13.91 2.76
C SER A 116 0.29 -13.78 3.58
N GLY A 117 -0.53 -12.76 3.33
CA GLY A 117 -1.82 -12.59 4.02
C GLY A 117 -2.85 -13.66 3.66
N TYR A 118 -2.95 -14.05 2.39
CA TYR A 118 -3.79 -15.19 2.00
C TYR A 118 -3.27 -16.51 2.57
N ALA A 119 -1.95 -16.74 2.53
CA ALA A 119 -1.34 -17.91 3.13
C ALA A 119 -1.62 -17.96 4.64
N TYR A 120 -1.50 -16.83 5.34
CA TYR A 120 -1.83 -16.71 6.75
C TYR A 120 -3.28 -17.12 7.02
N TYR A 121 -4.24 -16.51 6.32
CA TYR A 121 -5.66 -16.86 6.46
C TYR A 121 -5.98 -18.32 6.12
N ALA A 122 -5.36 -18.89 5.09
CA ALA A 122 -5.65 -20.24 4.62
C ALA A 122 -4.96 -21.35 5.43
N SER A 123 -3.94 -21.00 6.22
CA SER A 123 -3.07 -21.98 6.90
C SER A 123 -3.33 -22.14 8.39
N TRP A 124 -4.35 -21.45 8.94
CA TRP A 124 -4.81 -21.65 10.32
C TRP A 124 -5.06 -23.15 10.61
N GLY A 125 -4.28 -23.71 11.55
CA GLY A 125 -4.35 -25.12 11.94
C GLY A 125 -3.77 -26.12 10.95
N ARG A 126 -3.16 -25.68 9.85
CA ARG A 126 -2.56 -26.55 8.81
C ARG A 126 -1.03 -26.57 8.81
N ILE A 127 -0.40 -25.53 9.35
CA ILE A 127 1.06 -25.41 9.44
C ILE A 127 1.51 -25.22 10.88
N SER A 128 2.82 -25.35 11.12
CA SER A 128 3.36 -25.16 12.47
C SER A 128 3.12 -23.73 12.99
N PRO A 129 2.94 -23.54 14.31
CA PRO A 129 2.79 -22.22 14.93
C PRO A 129 3.88 -21.23 14.52
N ARG A 130 5.13 -21.70 14.42
CA ARG A 130 6.28 -20.87 14.05
C ARG A 130 6.19 -20.37 12.61
N GLN A 131 5.79 -21.23 11.67
CA GLN A 131 5.62 -20.84 10.27
C GLN A 131 4.44 -19.88 10.12
N HIS A 132 3.35 -20.12 10.83
CA HIS A 132 2.17 -19.25 10.81
C HIS A 132 2.48 -17.84 11.31
N THR A 133 3.21 -17.73 12.42
CA THR A 133 3.67 -16.44 12.94
C THR A 133 4.68 -15.77 11.99
N ALA A 134 5.53 -16.54 11.31
CA ALA A 134 6.43 -15.99 10.29
C ALA A 134 5.65 -15.38 9.11
N LEU A 135 4.56 -16.00 8.65
CA LEU A 135 3.69 -15.42 7.61
C LEU A 135 3.12 -14.07 8.04
N ALA A 136 2.70 -13.92 9.30
CA ALA A 136 2.21 -12.64 9.82
C ALA A 136 3.29 -11.55 9.80
N TRP A 137 4.53 -11.88 10.19
CA TRP A 137 5.64 -10.95 10.15
C TRP A 137 6.07 -10.58 8.72
N ILE A 138 6.09 -11.56 7.81
CA ILE A 138 6.35 -11.31 6.38
C ILE A 138 5.32 -10.33 5.84
N TYR A 139 4.04 -10.56 6.13
CA TYR A 139 2.95 -9.64 5.78
C TYR A 139 3.20 -8.24 6.32
N ALA A 140 3.45 -8.13 7.64
CA ALA A 140 3.58 -6.83 8.31
C ALA A 140 4.76 -6.01 7.75
N ILE A 141 5.90 -6.65 7.52
CA ILE A 141 7.08 -6.00 6.94
C ILE A 141 6.81 -5.60 5.50
N ALA A 142 6.21 -6.48 4.70
CA ALA A 142 5.90 -6.18 3.30
C ALA A 142 4.92 -5.00 3.17
N ALA A 143 3.84 -5.00 3.95
CA ALA A 143 2.87 -3.90 3.96
C ALA A 143 3.50 -2.56 4.38
N TRP A 144 4.36 -2.59 5.41
CA TRP A 144 5.08 -1.39 5.83
C TRP A 144 6.07 -0.90 4.76
N MET A 145 6.79 -1.81 4.09
CA MET A 145 7.70 -1.45 3.01
C MET A 145 6.96 -0.86 1.80
N SER A 146 5.80 -1.41 1.43
CA SER A 146 4.93 -0.81 0.40
C SER A 146 4.58 0.63 0.77
N LEU A 147 4.11 0.86 2.00
CA LEU A 147 3.78 2.20 2.51
C LEU A 147 4.99 3.15 2.52
N PHE A 148 6.15 2.69 2.97
CA PHE A 148 7.39 3.46 2.98
C PHE A 148 7.77 3.92 1.57
N ILE A 149 7.74 3.01 0.59
CA ILE A 149 8.15 3.31 -0.79
C ILE A 149 7.16 4.28 -1.46
N ILE A 150 5.86 4.01 -1.38
CA ILE A 150 4.88 4.90 -2.02
C ILE A 150 4.89 6.29 -1.39
N SER A 151 5.16 6.39 -0.09
CA SER A 151 5.27 7.67 0.61
C SER A 151 6.43 8.50 0.07
N GLY A 152 7.58 7.88 -0.27
CA GLY A 152 8.74 8.59 -0.84
C GLY A 152 8.48 9.10 -2.25
N ILE A 153 7.75 8.33 -3.05
CA ILE A 153 7.32 8.76 -4.40
C ILE A 153 6.31 9.92 -4.30
N LEU A 154 5.35 9.85 -3.38
CA LEU A 154 4.29 10.86 -3.29
C LEU A 154 4.73 12.13 -2.57
N SER A 155 5.63 12.06 -1.59
CA SER A 155 6.19 13.25 -0.93
C SER A 155 6.98 14.13 -1.90
N PHE A 156 7.56 13.53 -2.95
CA PHE A 156 8.19 14.27 -4.04
C PHE A 156 7.23 15.25 -4.74
N MET A 157 5.93 14.92 -4.81
CA MET A 157 4.92 15.81 -5.38
C MET A 157 4.69 17.05 -4.52
N LEU A 158 5.02 17.00 -3.22
CA LEU A 158 4.93 18.12 -2.29
C LEU A 158 6.20 18.97 -2.35
N SER A 159 7.36 18.33 -2.27
CA SER A 159 8.65 18.98 -2.39
C SER A 159 9.64 18.10 -3.15
N PRO A 160 10.12 18.48 -4.35
CA PRO A 160 11.08 17.68 -5.09
C PRO A 160 12.53 17.83 -4.59
N GLY A 161 12.82 18.77 -3.68
CA GLY A 161 14.15 18.96 -3.12
C GLY A 161 15.23 19.26 -4.17
N ASP A 162 16.43 18.73 -3.93
CA ASP A 162 17.62 18.94 -4.78
C ASP A 162 17.55 18.20 -6.12
N TRP A 163 16.56 17.33 -6.31
CA TRP A 163 16.33 16.61 -7.57
C TRP A 163 16.19 17.56 -8.77
N ILE A 164 15.66 18.78 -8.56
CA ILE A 164 15.50 19.76 -9.65
C ILE A 164 16.86 20.06 -10.32
N GLN A 165 17.92 20.12 -9.51
CA GLN A 165 19.30 20.41 -9.94
C GLN A 165 20.07 19.14 -10.28
N THR A 166 20.02 18.12 -9.43
CA THR A 166 20.87 16.93 -9.54
C THR A 166 20.31 15.89 -10.50
N ARG A 167 18.98 15.81 -10.59
CA ARG A 167 18.24 14.72 -11.26
C ARG A 167 18.55 13.33 -10.71
N ASP A 168 19.17 13.25 -9.53
CA ASP A 168 19.46 12.00 -8.85
C ASP A 168 18.18 11.46 -8.20
N VAL A 169 17.86 10.19 -8.46
CA VAL A 169 16.61 9.60 -7.99
C VAL A 169 16.48 9.57 -6.47
N TRP A 170 17.60 9.46 -5.73
CA TRP A 170 17.58 9.42 -4.27
C TRP A 170 17.30 10.79 -3.66
N ASP A 171 17.80 11.87 -4.26
CA ASP A 171 17.46 13.24 -3.85
C ASP A 171 15.97 13.52 -4.01
N GLY A 172 15.34 12.90 -5.02
CA GLY A 172 13.90 12.97 -5.22
C GLY A 172 13.11 12.09 -4.25
N PHE A 173 13.58 10.87 -4.00
CA PHE A 173 12.89 9.90 -3.12
C PHE A 173 12.98 10.29 -1.64
N LEU A 174 14.16 10.67 -1.17
CA LEU A 174 14.42 11.16 0.20
C LEU A 174 14.33 12.69 0.27
N ASN A 175 13.27 13.24 -0.33
CA ASN A 175 13.02 14.67 -0.36
C ASN A 175 12.68 15.22 1.04
N PRO A 176 12.73 16.56 1.26
CA PRO A 176 12.53 17.16 2.58
C PRO A 176 11.18 16.87 3.27
N THR A 177 10.16 16.42 2.53
CA THR A 177 8.84 16.11 3.09
C THR A 177 8.69 14.63 3.48
N PHE A 178 9.62 13.77 3.06
CA PHE A 178 9.66 12.36 3.45
C PHE A 178 10.10 12.19 4.91
#